data_AF-A0A926VXQ9-F1
#
_entry.id   AF-A0A926VXQ9-F1
#
_cell.length_a   1.000
_cell.length_b   1.000
_cell.length_c   1.000
_cell.angle_alpha   90.00
_cell.angle_beta   90.00
_cell.angle_gamma   90.00
#
_symmetry.space_group_name_H-M   'P 1'
#
loop_
_entity.id
_entity.type
_entity.pdbx_description
1 polymer ?
#
loop_
_entity_poly.entity_id
_entity_poly.type
_entity_poly.pdbx_seq_one_letter_code
_entity_poly.pdbx_strand_id
1 'polypeptide(L)'
;MNDKEETEENNEWKAFLRKYSFYNIDEFDLEIAKAIENGFFNESSLLAEADKLNAKIIANKSKNSFLEAWNKYHNTFDSNEIELVASLYESFKENAQYIDPMNLNSTVKLLRDIGESEKADEIIELYIQNRKSDKEIFDLKRYPFASDIDDQRLIERFNSENKCYKNDRSPEEVISSLVGKNGWNQSDIEILSSLTVDDFYQIFTKQNGDHLSYWIDACLQFAQILNPSEEQKVISNNASEALVRIGKQSSLNARRVAKFGIKVESDA
;
A
#
# COMPACT_ATOMS: atom_id res chain seq x y z
N MET A 1 0.12 -23.55 14.92
CA MET A 1 1.20 -24.51 15.26
C MET A 1 2.33 -24.35 14.27
N ASN A 2 3.33 -23.56 14.64
CA ASN A 2 4.71 -23.72 14.21
C ASN A 2 5.57 -22.98 15.26
N ASP A 3 5.60 -23.50 16.48
CA ASP A 3 6.49 -23.01 17.53
C ASP A 3 7.92 -23.33 17.09
N LYS A 4 8.59 -22.38 16.45
CA LYS A 4 10.05 -22.40 16.39
C LYS A 4 10.51 -22.31 17.85
N GLU A 5 11.11 -23.38 18.37
CA GLU A 5 11.70 -23.38 19.72
C GLU A 5 12.54 -22.12 19.89
N GLU A 6 12.14 -21.28 20.85
CA GLU A 6 12.88 -20.05 21.15
C GLU A 6 14.26 -20.43 21.68
N THR A 7 15.30 -19.98 20.99
CA THR A 7 16.68 -20.24 21.40
C THR A 7 17.00 -19.47 22.69
N GLU A 8 17.98 -19.96 23.44
CA GLU A 8 18.51 -19.26 24.64
C GLU A 8 18.97 -17.83 24.30
N GLU A 9 19.55 -17.65 23.11
CA GLU A 9 19.91 -16.35 22.52
C GLU A 9 18.71 -15.41 22.33
N ASN A 10 17.57 -15.90 21.83
CA ASN A 10 16.35 -15.08 21.70
C ASN A 10 15.86 -14.58 23.07
N ASN A 11 15.98 -15.40 24.11
CA ASN A 11 15.58 -15.02 25.46
C ASN A 11 16.51 -13.96 26.07
N GLU A 12 17.81 -14.03 25.80
CA GLU A 12 18.78 -13.00 26.20
C GLU A 12 18.48 -11.66 25.52
N TRP A 13 18.20 -11.67 24.21
CA TRP A 13 17.82 -10.46 23.48
C TRP A 13 16.52 -9.85 24.00
N LYS A 14 15.48 -10.65 24.24
CA LYS A 14 14.25 -10.18 24.87
C LYS A 14 14.53 -9.55 26.24
N ALA A 15 15.39 -10.17 27.06
CA ALA A 15 15.77 -9.62 28.37
C ALA A 15 16.53 -8.30 28.25
N PHE A 16 17.39 -8.16 27.24
CA PHE A 16 18.09 -6.91 26.94
C PHE A 16 17.12 -5.80 26.52
N LEU A 17 16.25 -6.06 25.55
CA LEU A 17 15.27 -5.08 25.03
C LEU A 17 14.29 -4.60 26.11
N ARG A 18 13.85 -5.50 27.00
CA ARG A 18 13.00 -5.13 28.15
C ARG A 18 13.64 -4.08 29.06
N LYS A 19 14.98 -4.04 29.19
CA LYS A 19 15.67 -3.02 30.02
C LYS A 19 15.50 -1.60 29.48
N TYR A 20 15.16 -1.47 28.20
CA TYR A 20 14.93 -0.21 27.51
C TYR A 20 13.45 0.07 27.24
N SER A 21 12.54 -0.74 27.81
CA SER A 21 11.10 -0.70 27.52
C SER A 21 10.80 -0.85 26.02
N PHE A 22 11.64 -1.60 25.30
CA PHE A 22 11.49 -1.83 23.88
C PHE A 22 10.68 -3.11 23.66
N TYR A 23 9.39 -2.95 23.38
CA TYR A 23 8.44 -4.06 23.29
C TYR A 23 7.95 -4.35 21.88
N ASN A 24 7.94 -3.35 21.00
CA ASN A 24 7.46 -3.44 19.62
C ASN A 24 8.41 -2.69 18.68
N ILE A 25 8.39 -3.08 17.40
CA ILE A 25 9.11 -2.46 16.29
C ILE A 25 8.06 -1.89 15.32
N ASP A 26 8.25 -0.66 14.87
CA ASP A 26 7.43 -0.05 13.81
C ASP A 26 8.24 0.31 12.54
N GLU A 27 7.58 0.90 11.54
CA GLU A 27 8.19 1.27 10.26
C GLU A 27 9.33 2.28 10.40
N PHE A 28 9.27 3.18 11.38
CA PHE A 28 10.33 4.14 11.63
C PHE A 28 11.55 3.45 12.25
N ASP A 29 11.33 2.54 13.21
CA ASP A 29 12.40 1.72 13.80
C ASP A 29 13.12 0.88 12.74
N LEU A 30 12.40 0.40 11.72
CA LEU A 30 13.01 -0.34 10.60
C LEU A 30 13.93 0.52 9.75
N GLU A 31 13.57 1.78 9.48
CA GLU A 31 14.47 2.68 8.74
C GLU A 31 15.75 2.97 9.53
N ILE A 32 15.67 3.02 10.85
CA ILE A 32 16.85 3.08 11.74
C ILE A 32 17.66 1.78 11.64
N ALA A 33 17.01 0.61 11.73
CA ALA A 33 17.69 -0.68 11.64
C ALA A 33 18.42 -0.85 10.30
N LYS A 34 17.75 -0.53 9.18
CA LYS A 34 18.36 -0.56 7.84
C LYS A 34 19.55 0.39 7.73
N ALA A 35 19.50 1.56 8.36
CA ALA A 35 20.62 2.50 8.33
C ALA A 35 21.82 1.97 9.12
N ILE A 36 21.58 1.28 10.24
CA ILE A 36 22.63 0.60 11.01
C ILE A 36 23.25 -0.52 10.17
N GLU A 37 22.44 -1.33 9.47
CA GLU A 37 22.91 -2.42 8.61
C GLU A 37 23.71 -1.92 7.40
N ASN A 38 23.23 -0.87 6.72
CA ASN A 38 23.83 -0.36 5.50
C ASN A 38 24.95 0.67 5.77
N GLY A 39 25.06 1.19 6.99
CA GLY A 39 26.03 2.20 7.39
C GLY A 39 25.71 3.64 6.97
N PHE A 40 24.54 3.88 6.38
CA PHE A 40 24.06 5.21 6.01
C PHE A 40 22.53 5.28 5.99
N PHE A 41 21.97 6.48 6.19
CA PHE A 41 20.54 6.71 6.13
C PHE A 41 20.06 6.98 4.70
N ASN A 42 18.91 6.44 4.34
CA ASN A 42 18.12 6.96 3.23
C ASN A 42 17.26 8.12 3.75
N GLU A 43 17.75 9.35 3.61
CA GLU A 43 17.15 10.55 4.21
C GLU A 43 15.68 10.75 3.81
N SER A 44 15.32 10.53 2.54
CA SER A 44 13.93 10.71 2.08
C SER A 44 12.98 9.69 2.70
N SER A 45 13.41 8.43 2.80
CA SER A 45 12.65 7.34 3.42
C SER A 45 12.48 7.60 4.94
N LEU A 46 13.57 7.96 5.62
CA LEU A 46 13.56 8.24 7.05
C LEU A 46 12.65 9.43 7.38
N LEU A 47 12.72 10.53 6.62
CA LEU A 47 11.87 11.69 6.84
C LEU A 47 10.39 11.37 6.61
N ALA A 48 10.07 10.56 5.60
CA ALA A 48 8.68 10.15 5.35
C ALA A 48 8.11 9.33 6.53
N GLU A 49 8.87 8.37 7.07
CA GLU A 49 8.45 7.61 8.25
C GLU A 49 8.44 8.46 9.53
N ALA A 50 9.39 9.40 9.68
CA ALA A 50 9.41 10.35 10.79
C ALA A 50 8.17 11.26 10.78
N ASP A 51 7.73 11.73 9.61
CA ASP A 51 6.53 12.56 9.47
C ASP A 51 5.27 11.77 9.84
N LYS A 52 5.18 10.50 9.43
CA LYS A 52 4.09 9.59 9.84
C LYS A 52 4.09 9.37 11.35
N LEU A 53 5.25 9.07 11.94
CA LEU A 53 5.39 8.88 13.38
C LEU A 53 5.05 10.15 14.15
N ASN A 54 5.49 11.32 13.67
CA ASN A 54 5.15 12.60 14.27
C ASN A 54 3.65 12.91 14.16
N ALA A 55 3.01 12.64 13.03
CA ALA A 55 1.56 12.76 12.88
C ALA A 55 0.81 11.83 13.86
N LYS A 56 1.27 10.57 13.99
CA LYS A 56 0.79 9.61 15.00
C LYS A 56 0.97 10.16 16.41
N ILE A 57 2.14 10.69 16.78
CA ILE A 57 2.41 11.27 18.10
C ILE A 57 1.59 12.54 18.35
N ILE A 58 1.38 13.42 17.37
CA ILE A 58 0.59 14.65 17.52
C ILE A 58 -0.89 14.30 17.71
N ALA A 59 -1.41 13.36 16.94
CA ALA A 59 -2.76 12.85 17.14
C ALA A 59 -2.91 12.17 18.50
N ASN A 60 -1.93 11.34 18.88
CA ASN A 60 -1.88 10.63 20.16
C ASN A 60 -1.55 11.53 21.35
N LYS A 61 -0.98 12.72 21.16
CA LYS A 61 -0.72 13.70 22.25
C LYS A 61 -2.02 14.21 22.88
N SER A 62 -3.17 14.02 22.22
CA SER A 62 -4.49 14.22 22.81
C SER A 62 -5.04 12.96 23.51
N LYS A 63 -4.53 11.77 23.18
CA LYS A 63 -5.02 10.45 23.62
C LYS A 63 -3.90 9.38 23.58
N ASN A 64 -3.03 9.33 24.58
CA ASN A 64 -2.05 8.23 24.78
C ASN A 64 -2.72 6.89 25.16
N SER A 65 -4.03 6.77 24.97
CA SER A 65 -4.88 5.69 25.47
C SER A 65 -4.49 4.32 24.92
N PHE A 66 -3.99 4.23 23.69
CA PHE A 66 -3.58 2.95 23.11
C PHE A 66 -2.30 2.41 23.76
N LEU A 67 -1.28 3.25 23.95
CA LEU A 67 -0.08 2.86 24.69
C LEU A 67 -0.39 2.54 26.16
N GLU A 68 -1.26 3.33 26.78
CA GLU A 68 -1.72 3.09 28.16
C GLU A 68 -2.50 1.78 28.30
N ALA A 69 -3.30 1.40 27.28
CA ALA A 69 -3.95 0.10 27.24
C ALA A 69 -2.93 -1.04 27.19
N TRP A 70 -1.88 -0.93 26.36
CA TRP A 70 -0.80 -1.91 26.32
C TRP A 70 0.02 -1.98 27.62
N ASN A 71 0.14 -0.89 28.36
CA ASN A 71 0.77 -0.91 29.68
C ASN A 71 0.03 -1.82 30.67
N LYS A 72 -1.29 -2.01 30.51
CA LYS A 72 -2.07 -2.96 31.33
C LYS A 72 -1.74 -4.42 31.03
N TYR A 73 -1.15 -4.71 29.88
CA TYR A 73 -0.62 -6.03 29.54
C TYR A 73 0.83 -6.19 30.02
N HIS A 74 1.67 -5.16 29.84
CA HIS A 74 3.10 -5.27 30.12
C HIS A 74 3.51 -5.05 31.60
N ASN A 75 2.75 -4.26 32.36
CA ASN A 75 3.21 -3.73 33.65
C ASN A 75 2.49 -4.31 34.86
N THR A 76 1.71 -5.38 34.71
CA THR A 76 1.05 -6.06 35.85
C THR A 76 0.85 -7.55 35.57
N PHE A 77 0.73 -8.32 36.65
CA PHE A 77 0.25 -9.72 36.64
C PHE A 77 -1.13 -9.85 37.32
N ASP A 78 -1.80 -8.73 37.60
CA ASP A 78 -3.14 -8.73 38.18
C ASP A 78 -4.16 -9.37 37.23
N SER A 79 -5.25 -9.91 37.79
CA SER A 79 -6.36 -10.44 37.01
C SER A 79 -7.20 -9.29 36.42
N ASN A 80 -6.70 -8.63 35.38
CA ASN A 80 -7.28 -7.43 34.78
C ASN A 80 -7.79 -7.63 33.34
N GLU A 81 -7.98 -8.87 32.89
CA GLU A 81 -8.32 -9.23 31.50
C GLU A 81 -9.49 -8.41 30.93
N ILE A 82 -10.61 -8.32 31.65
CA ILE A 82 -11.79 -7.54 31.23
C ILE A 82 -11.42 -6.06 31.01
N GLU A 83 -10.61 -5.48 31.90
CA GLU A 83 -10.20 -4.09 31.82
C GLU A 83 -9.20 -3.87 30.67
N LEU A 84 -8.24 -4.78 30.49
CA LEU A 84 -7.26 -4.77 29.40
C LEU A 84 -7.98 -4.81 28.05
N VAL A 85 -8.88 -5.78 27.86
CA VAL A 85 -9.61 -5.95 26.59
C VAL A 85 -10.47 -4.72 26.29
N ALA A 86 -11.23 -4.22 27.27
CA ALA A 86 -12.04 -3.03 27.08
C ALA A 86 -11.17 -1.79 26.73
N SER A 87 -10.04 -1.62 27.42
CA SER A 87 -9.12 -0.50 27.17
C SER A 87 -8.50 -0.58 25.78
N LEU A 88 -8.04 -1.77 25.35
CA LEU A 88 -7.47 -1.98 24.03
C LEU A 88 -8.51 -1.73 22.93
N TYR A 89 -9.72 -2.27 23.08
CA TYR A 89 -10.75 -2.12 22.06
C TYR A 89 -11.18 -0.65 21.87
N GLU A 90 -11.47 0.07 22.95
CA GLU A 90 -11.90 1.46 22.87
C GLU A 90 -10.77 2.37 22.38
N SER A 91 -9.54 2.19 22.90
CA SER A 91 -8.41 2.98 22.43
C SER A 91 -8.04 2.67 20.97
N PHE A 92 -8.19 1.42 20.52
CA PHE A 92 -7.99 1.06 19.11
C PHE A 92 -9.01 1.78 18.23
N LYS A 93 -10.29 1.76 18.61
CA LYS A 93 -11.36 2.43 17.87
C LYS A 93 -11.12 3.92 17.68
N GLU A 94 -10.59 4.60 18.70
CA GLU A 94 -10.28 6.02 18.63
C GLU A 94 -9.04 6.35 17.79
N ASN A 95 -8.10 5.40 17.67
CA ASN A 95 -6.79 5.62 17.08
C ASN A 95 -6.53 4.83 15.79
N ALA A 96 -7.50 4.05 15.29
CA ALA A 96 -7.34 3.13 14.16
C ALA A 96 -6.70 3.78 12.92
N GLN A 97 -7.01 5.05 12.65
CA GLN A 97 -6.44 5.81 11.54
C GLN A 97 -4.92 6.04 11.61
N TYR A 98 -4.30 5.84 12.78
CA TYR A 98 -2.86 6.04 13.03
C TYR A 98 -2.13 4.76 13.46
N ILE A 99 -2.85 3.64 13.55
CA ILE A 99 -2.26 2.34 13.88
C ILE A 99 -1.70 1.71 12.61
N ASP A 100 -0.47 1.23 12.66
CA ASP A 100 0.15 0.47 11.56
C ASP A 100 -0.29 -1.00 11.55
N PRO A 101 -0.13 -1.73 10.42
CA PRO A 101 -0.53 -3.12 10.32
C PRO A 101 0.14 -4.06 11.34
N MET A 102 1.37 -3.77 11.77
CA MET A 102 2.07 -4.57 12.80
C MET A 102 1.44 -4.44 14.18
N ASN A 103 1.08 -3.22 14.59
CA ASN A 103 0.37 -2.99 15.85
C ASN A 103 -1.06 -3.56 15.81
N LEU A 104 -1.73 -3.52 14.65
CA LEU A 104 -2.98 -4.26 14.44
C LEU A 104 -2.78 -5.77 14.63
N ASN A 105 -1.80 -6.38 13.95
CA ASN A 105 -1.52 -7.82 14.06
C ASN A 105 -1.24 -8.21 15.52
N SER A 106 -0.41 -7.44 16.22
CA SER A 106 -0.10 -7.67 17.64
C SER A 106 -1.33 -7.61 18.54
N THR A 107 -2.24 -6.67 18.28
CA THR A 107 -3.51 -6.53 19.03
C THR A 107 -4.44 -7.72 18.77
N VAL A 108 -4.57 -8.12 17.49
CA VAL A 108 -5.38 -9.27 17.07
C VAL A 108 -4.87 -10.56 17.72
N LYS A 109 -3.55 -10.79 17.69
CA LYS A 109 -2.92 -11.96 18.33
C LYS A 109 -3.21 -12.01 19.82
N LEU A 110 -2.96 -10.92 20.54
CA LEU A 110 -3.22 -10.86 21.98
C LEU A 110 -4.67 -11.21 22.29
N LEU A 111 -5.63 -10.61 21.57
CA LEU A 111 -7.05 -10.89 21.79
C LEU A 111 -7.40 -12.36 21.50
N ARG A 112 -6.83 -12.96 20.45
CA ARG A 112 -7.04 -14.38 20.18
C ARG A 112 -6.43 -15.28 21.26
N ASP A 113 -5.22 -14.97 21.71
CA ASP A 113 -4.48 -15.76 22.70
C ASP A 113 -5.20 -15.82 24.05
N ILE A 114 -5.93 -14.76 24.43
CA ILE A 114 -6.75 -14.70 25.65
C ILE A 114 -8.22 -15.12 25.40
N GLY A 115 -8.56 -15.63 24.21
CA GLY A 115 -9.90 -16.18 23.93
C GLY A 115 -10.95 -15.17 23.43
N GLU A 116 -10.58 -13.91 23.23
CA GLU A 116 -11.43 -12.82 22.74
C GLU A 116 -11.45 -12.75 21.20
N SER A 117 -11.64 -13.91 20.55
CA SER A 117 -11.56 -14.04 19.08
C SER A 117 -12.60 -13.20 18.33
N GLU A 118 -13.81 -13.03 18.87
CA GLU A 118 -14.85 -12.20 18.25
C GLU A 118 -14.43 -10.73 18.21
N LYS A 119 -13.85 -10.20 19.30
CA LYS A 119 -13.34 -8.82 19.32
C LYS A 119 -12.12 -8.64 18.43
N ALA A 120 -11.26 -9.66 18.33
CA ALA A 120 -10.13 -9.64 17.40
C ALA A 120 -10.63 -9.44 15.96
N ASP A 121 -11.69 -10.15 15.58
CA ASP A 121 -12.32 -10.02 14.27
C ASP A 121 -12.96 -8.65 14.05
N GLU A 122 -13.65 -8.10 15.05
CA GLU A 122 -14.22 -6.76 15.00
C GLU A 122 -13.15 -5.67 14.81
N ILE A 123 -12.00 -5.80 15.48
CA ILE A 123 -10.89 -4.86 15.34
C ILE A 123 -10.33 -4.84 13.91
N ILE A 124 -10.25 -6.00 13.25
CA ILE A 124 -9.84 -6.09 11.84
C ILE A 124 -10.80 -5.29 10.95
N GLU A 125 -12.11 -5.51 11.11
CA GLU A 125 -13.12 -4.80 10.29
C GLU A 125 -13.13 -3.29 10.58
N LEU A 126 -12.99 -2.91 11.85
CA LEU A 126 -12.92 -1.52 12.26
C LEU A 126 -11.70 -0.83 11.66
N TYR A 127 -10.55 -1.49 11.66
CA TYR A 127 -9.34 -0.98 11.05
C TYR A 127 -9.53 -0.74 9.55
N ILE A 128 -10.05 -1.74 8.84
CA ILE A 128 -10.34 -1.65 7.41
C ILE A 128 -11.28 -0.48 7.12
N GLN A 129 -12.36 -0.33 7.89
CA GLN A 129 -13.31 0.78 7.73
C GLN A 129 -12.66 2.15 7.92
N ASN A 130 -11.81 2.31 8.94
CA ASN A 130 -11.15 3.58 9.23
C ASN A 130 -10.01 3.90 8.25
N ARG A 131 -9.44 2.89 7.58
CA ARG A 131 -8.34 3.04 6.62
C ARG A 131 -8.76 2.89 5.16
N LYS A 132 -10.06 2.90 4.84
CA LYS A 132 -10.56 2.71 3.45
C LYS A 132 -9.96 3.67 2.43
N SER A 133 -9.59 4.88 2.83
CA SER A 133 -8.95 5.86 1.95
C SER A 133 -7.46 5.58 1.71
N ASP A 134 -6.80 4.87 2.63
CA ASP A 134 -5.36 4.54 2.58
C ASP A 134 -5.17 3.17 1.91
N LYS A 135 -5.55 3.08 0.64
CA LYS A 135 -5.69 1.81 -0.10
C LYS A 135 -4.40 0.99 -0.19
N GLU A 136 -3.24 1.64 -0.19
CA GLU A 136 -1.94 0.96 -0.29
C GLU A 136 -1.61 0.13 0.97
N ILE A 137 -2.16 0.49 2.12
CA ILE A 137 -1.89 -0.21 3.39
C ILE A 137 -2.35 -1.67 3.39
N PHE A 138 -3.33 -2.00 2.54
CA PHE A 138 -3.86 -3.34 2.40
C PHE A 138 -3.01 -4.22 1.46
N ASP A 139 -2.03 -3.65 0.75
CA ASP A 139 -1.13 -4.42 -0.11
C ASP A 139 0.04 -5.03 0.68
N LEU A 140 -0.24 -6.14 1.35
CA LEU A 140 0.77 -6.89 2.12
C LEU A 140 2.02 -7.25 1.30
N LYS A 141 1.92 -7.39 -0.03
CA LYS A 141 3.11 -7.66 -0.87
C LYS A 141 4.12 -6.53 -0.88
N ARG A 142 3.68 -5.30 -0.62
CA ARG A 142 4.49 -4.09 -0.56
C ARG A 142 4.84 -3.70 0.86
N TYR A 143 4.22 -4.35 1.85
CA TYR A 143 4.41 -4.04 3.24
C TYR A 143 5.73 -4.65 3.75
N PRO A 144 6.65 -3.85 4.33
CA PRO A 144 7.97 -4.35 4.74
C PRO A 144 7.95 -5.49 5.75
N PHE A 145 6.95 -5.53 6.65
CA PHE A 145 6.81 -6.54 7.70
C PHE A 145 5.76 -7.61 7.39
N ALA A 146 5.44 -7.82 6.12
CA ALA A 146 4.40 -8.78 5.74
C ALA A 146 4.68 -10.21 6.22
N SER A 147 5.95 -10.58 6.41
CA SER A 147 6.37 -11.87 6.97
C SER A 147 6.00 -12.05 8.44
N ASP A 148 5.82 -10.96 9.17
CA ASP A 148 5.54 -10.95 10.62
C ASP A 148 4.03 -10.81 10.90
N ILE A 149 3.23 -10.59 9.86
CA ILE A 149 1.76 -10.69 9.91
C ILE A 149 1.38 -12.15 9.67
N ASP A 150 0.88 -12.79 10.71
CA ASP A 150 0.61 -14.24 10.75
C ASP A 150 -0.85 -14.58 11.11
N ASP A 151 -1.69 -13.60 11.45
CA ASP A 151 -3.12 -13.84 11.62
C ASP A 151 -3.80 -14.09 10.27
N GLN A 152 -4.28 -15.31 10.07
CA GLN A 152 -4.86 -15.75 8.81
C GLN A 152 -6.06 -14.91 8.37
N ARG A 153 -6.93 -14.52 9.32
CA ARG A 153 -8.12 -13.71 8.99
C ARG A 153 -7.74 -12.29 8.60
N LEU A 154 -6.78 -11.68 9.28
CA LEU A 154 -6.24 -10.38 8.92
C LEU A 154 -5.65 -10.41 7.49
N ILE A 155 -4.84 -11.42 7.18
CA ILE A 155 -4.24 -11.62 5.85
C ILE A 155 -5.32 -11.75 4.78
N GLU A 156 -6.33 -12.60 5.00
CA GLU A 156 -7.44 -12.80 4.07
C GLU A 156 -8.23 -11.52 3.83
N ARG A 157 -8.52 -10.76 4.90
CA ARG A 157 -9.27 -9.52 4.79
C ARG A 157 -8.48 -8.44 4.05
N PHE A 158 -7.20 -8.24 4.36
CA PHE A 158 -6.35 -7.29 3.63
C PHE A 158 -6.23 -7.66 2.14
N ASN A 159 -6.03 -8.94 1.83
CA ASN A 159 -5.99 -9.40 0.44
C ASN A 159 -7.32 -9.15 -0.29
N SER A 160 -8.45 -9.35 0.39
CA SER A 160 -9.77 -9.05 -0.17
C SER A 160 -9.96 -7.56 -0.45
N GLU A 161 -9.61 -6.69 0.49
CA GLU A 161 -9.72 -5.23 0.30
C GLU A 161 -8.78 -4.73 -0.81
N ASN A 162 -7.53 -5.22 -0.85
CA ASN A 162 -6.59 -4.90 -1.91
C ASN A 162 -7.09 -5.38 -3.28
N LYS A 163 -7.75 -6.55 -3.36
CA LYS A 163 -8.35 -7.05 -4.61
C LYS A 163 -9.53 -6.20 -5.05
N CYS A 164 -10.44 -5.85 -4.13
CA CYS A 164 -11.56 -4.94 -4.41
C CYS A 164 -11.04 -3.59 -4.91
N TYR A 165 -10.05 -3.01 -4.22
CA TYR A 165 -9.41 -1.78 -4.67
C TYR A 165 -8.80 -1.92 -6.06
N LYS A 166 -8.06 -3.00 -6.34
CA LYS A 166 -7.45 -3.22 -7.65
C LYS A 166 -8.46 -3.24 -8.79
N ASN A 167 -9.67 -3.74 -8.53
CA ASN A 167 -10.79 -3.77 -9.46
C ASN A 167 -11.55 -2.44 -9.58
N ASP A 168 -11.53 -1.58 -8.54
CA ASP A 168 -12.22 -0.28 -8.52
C ASP A 168 -11.37 0.88 -9.06
N ARG A 169 -10.11 0.62 -9.45
CA ARG A 169 -9.22 1.67 -9.98
C ARG A 169 -9.75 2.23 -11.29
N SER A 170 -9.73 3.56 -11.41
CA SER A 170 -9.99 4.20 -12.69
C SER A 170 -8.85 3.91 -13.67
N PRO A 171 -9.11 3.95 -14.99
CA PRO A 171 -8.05 3.74 -15.96
C PRO A 171 -6.90 4.75 -15.85
N GLU A 172 -7.20 5.99 -15.45
CA GLU A 172 -6.20 7.02 -15.13
C GLU A 172 -5.29 6.63 -13.96
N GLU A 173 -5.86 6.09 -12.88
CA GLU A 173 -5.09 5.58 -11.74
C GLU A 173 -4.19 4.42 -12.16
N VAL A 174 -4.71 3.53 -13.01
CA VAL A 174 -3.92 2.43 -13.58
C VAL A 174 -2.74 2.98 -14.38
N ILE A 175 -2.96 3.84 -15.39
CA ILE A 175 -1.89 4.43 -16.22
C ILE A 175 -0.85 5.16 -15.36
N SER A 176 -1.30 5.97 -14.39
CA SER A 176 -0.40 6.68 -13.47
C SER A 176 0.50 5.72 -12.69
N SER A 177 -0.07 4.62 -12.19
CA SER A 177 0.68 3.63 -11.40
C SER A 177 1.73 2.86 -12.19
N LEU A 178 1.67 2.92 -13.53
CA LEU A 178 2.54 2.20 -14.46
C LEU A 178 3.77 3.02 -14.88
N VAL A 179 3.72 4.34 -14.70
CA VAL A 179 4.85 5.22 -15.00
C VAL A 179 6.07 4.80 -14.17
N GLY A 180 7.17 4.45 -14.85
CA GLY A 180 8.44 4.08 -14.20
C GLY A 180 8.52 2.66 -13.64
N LYS A 181 7.55 1.77 -13.92
CA LYS A 181 7.60 0.36 -13.52
C LYS A 181 7.78 -0.57 -14.73
N ASN A 182 8.62 -1.60 -14.56
CA ASN A 182 8.86 -2.64 -15.58
C ASN A 182 7.94 -3.87 -15.40
N GLY A 183 6.83 -3.74 -14.67
CA GLY A 183 5.99 -4.87 -14.29
C GLY A 183 4.51 -4.53 -14.31
N TRP A 184 3.74 -5.35 -15.01
CA TRP A 184 2.30 -5.24 -15.15
C TRP A 184 1.64 -6.38 -14.40
N ASN A 185 0.61 -6.07 -13.61
CA ASN A 185 -0.25 -7.13 -13.10
C ASN A 185 -1.42 -7.37 -14.07
N GLN A 186 -1.99 -8.58 -14.02
CA GLN A 186 -3.06 -8.97 -14.93
C GLN A 186 -4.32 -8.08 -14.83
N SER A 187 -4.64 -7.59 -13.63
CA SER A 187 -5.79 -6.70 -13.40
C SER A 187 -5.62 -5.34 -14.09
N ASP A 188 -4.39 -4.79 -14.13
CA ASP A 188 -4.09 -3.54 -14.85
C ASP A 188 -4.32 -3.74 -16.37
N ILE A 189 -3.89 -4.87 -16.90
CA ILE A 189 -4.05 -5.23 -18.33
C ILE A 189 -5.53 -5.40 -18.67
N GLU A 190 -6.31 -6.05 -17.81
CA GLU A 190 -7.76 -6.23 -17.99
C GLU A 190 -8.50 -4.88 -18.02
N ILE A 191 -8.18 -3.96 -17.11
CA ILE A 191 -8.79 -2.63 -17.08
C ILE A 191 -8.46 -1.86 -18.37
N LEU A 192 -7.19 -1.77 -18.74
CA LEU A 192 -6.78 -0.97 -19.90
C LEU A 192 -7.19 -1.57 -21.25
N SER A 193 -7.21 -2.89 -21.38
CA SER A 193 -7.64 -3.56 -22.61
C SER A 193 -9.14 -3.47 -22.84
N SER A 194 -9.93 -3.18 -21.80
CA SER A 194 -11.36 -2.88 -21.93
C SER A 194 -11.65 -1.49 -22.50
N LEU A 195 -10.65 -0.60 -22.56
CA LEU A 195 -10.81 0.76 -23.06
C LEU A 195 -10.90 0.82 -24.57
N THR A 196 -11.81 1.66 -25.06
CA THR A 196 -11.95 1.97 -26.47
C THR A 196 -10.98 3.07 -26.90
N VAL A 197 -10.89 3.29 -28.22
CA VAL A 197 -10.16 4.42 -28.81
C VAL A 197 -10.68 5.76 -28.29
N ASP A 198 -11.99 5.91 -28.09
CA ASP A 198 -12.56 7.16 -27.58
C ASP A 198 -12.16 7.39 -26.12
N ASP A 199 -12.11 6.35 -25.30
CA ASP A 199 -11.68 6.46 -23.90
C ASP A 199 -10.24 6.96 -23.81
N PHE A 200 -9.30 6.35 -24.56
CA PHE A 200 -7.92 6.83 -24.62
C PHE A 200 -7.83 8.26 -25.13
N TYR A 201 -8.62 8.61 -26.13
CA TYR A 201 -8.69 9.97 -26.65
C TYR A 201 -9.13 10.97 -25.56
N GLN A 202 -10.18 10.64 -24.79
CA GLN A 202 -10.65 11.49 -23.69
C GLN A 202 -9.62 11.58 -22.56
N ILE A 203 -8.96 10.48 -22.22
CA ILE A 203 -7.90 10.44 -21.20
C ILE A 203 -6.76 11.38 -21.62
N PHE A 204 -6.19 11.19 -22.80
CA PHE A 204 -5.03 11.96 -23.24
C PHE A 204 -5.34 13.44 -23.46
N THR A 205 -6.55 13.80 -23.89
CA THR A 205 -6.93 15.22 -24.09
C THR A 205 -7.28 15.96 -22.80
N LYS A 206 -7.64 15.26 -21.73
CA LYS A 206 -7.87 15.85 -20.40
C LYS A 206 -6.58 16.11 -19.61
N GLN A 207 -5.51 15.38 -19.90
CA GLN A 207 -4.22 15.52 -19.20
C GLN A 207 -3.38 16.67 -19.78
N ASN A 208 -2.69 17.41 -18.91
CA ASN A 208 -1.80 18.51 -19.29
C ASN A 208 -0.53 18.51 -18.42
N GLY A 209 0.62 18.84 -18.99
CA GLY A 209 1.89 18.90 -18.26
C GLY A 209 2.83 17.72 -18.56
N ASP A 210 3.92 17.63 -17.81
CA ASP A 210 5.01 16.70 -18.11
C ASP A 210 4.58 15.23 -17.99
N HIS A 211 3.57 14.92 -17.18
CA HIS A 211 3.07 13.56 -16.99
C HIS A 211 2.40 12.95 -18.21
N LEU A 212 1.87 13.76 -19.14
CA LEU A 212 1.23 13.26 -20.36
C LEU A 212 2.16 12.39 -21.19
N SER A 213 3.44 12.77 -21.31
CA SER A 213 4.40 11.99 -22.11
C SER A 213 4.64 10.61 -21.50
N TYR A 214 4.80 10.54 -20.18
CA TYR A 214 4.98 9.28 -19.46
C TYR A 214 3.77 8.35 -19.59
N TRP A 215 2.55 8.91 -19.61
CA TRP A 215 1.33 8.13 -19.79
C TRP A 215 1.22 7.54 -21.19
N ILE A 216 1.55 8.34 -22.21
CA ILE A 216 1.58 7.89 -23.59
C ILE A 216 2.61 6.76 -23.75
N ASP A 217 3.83 6.96 -23.26
CA ASP A 217 4.88 5.93 -23.32
C ASP A 217 4.46 4.65 -22.59
N ALA A 218 3.80 4.78 -21.41
CA ALA A 218 3.31 3.64 -20.64
C ALA A 218 2.29 2.79 -21.42
N CYS A 219 1.41 3.41 -22.22
CA CYS A 219 0.45 2.68 -23.05
C CYS A 219 1.07 2.13 -24.34
N LEU A 220 2.05 2.82 -24.93
CA LEU A 220 2.68 2.43 -26.19
C LEU A 220 3.78 1.37 -26.04
N GLN A 221 4.37 1.21 -24.85
CA GLN A 221 5.46 0.25 -24.64
C GLN A 221 5.07 -1.20 -25.00
N PHE A 222 3.78 -1.56 -24.96
CA PHE A 222 3.30 -2.87 -25.37
C PHE A 222 3.57 -3.20 -26.85
N ALA A 223 3.62 -2.18 -27.71
CA ALA A 223 3.98 -2.36 -29.12
C ALA A 223 5.45 -2.75 -29.32
N GLN A 224 6.30 -2.56 -28.30
CA GLN A 224 7.73 -2.87 -28.34
C GLN A 224 8.06 -4.25 -27.75
N ILE A 225 7.09 -4.95 -27.16
CA ILE A 225 7.28 -6.28 -26.60
C ILE A 225 7.41 -7.30 -27.74
N LEU A 226 8.35 -8.24 -27.62
CA LEU A 226 8.61 -9.26 -28.66
C LEU A 226 7.41 -10.18 -28.90
N ASN A 227 6.71 -10.59 -27.83
CA ASN A 227 5.55 -11.48 -27.86
C ASN A 227 4.44 -10.95 -26.93
N PRO A 228 3.70 -9.90 -27.33
CA PRO A 228 2.64 -9.33 -26.49
C PRO A 228 1.40 -10.24 -26.51
N SER A 229 0.66 -10.25 -25.39
CA SER A 229 -0.67 -10.89 -25.34
C SER A 229 -1.67 -10.12 -26.22
N GLU A 230 -2.83 -10.73 -26.50
CA GLU A 230 -3.88 -10.06 -27.30
C GLU A 230 -4.39 -8.80 -26.59
N GLU A 231 -4.56 -8.83 -25.28
CA GLU A 231 -4.97 -7.69 -24.46
C GLU A 231 -3.94 -6.55 -24.55
N GLN A 232 -2.65 -6.88 -24.50
CA GLN A 232 -1.56 -5.90 -24.64
C GLN A 232 -1.57 -5.24 -26.02
N LYS A 233 -1.83 -6.02 -27.08
CA LYS A 233 -1.99 -5.47 -28.44
C LYS A 233 -3.17 -4.53 -28.53
N VAL A 234 -4.32 -4.88 -27.93
CA VAL A 234 -5.52 -4.03 -27.89
C VAL A 234 -5.20 -2.69 -27.25
N ILE A 235 -4.49 -2.69 -26.12
CA ILE A 235 -4.07 -1.45 -25.43
C ILE A 235 -3.23 -0.57 -26.35
N SER A 236 -2.13 -1.10 -26.92
CA SER A 236 -1.24 -0.30 -27.78
C SER A 236 -1.92 0.18 -29.05
N ASN A 237 -2.81 -0.62 -29.64
CA ASN A 237 -3.52 -0.26 -30.86
C ASN A 237 -4.54 0.86 -30.61
N ASN A 238 -5.37 0.71 -29.57
CA ASN A 238 -6.38 1.72 -29.25
C ASN A 238 -5.75 3.04 -28.82
N ALA A 239 -4.68 2.99 -28.02
CA ALA A 239 -3.92 4.18 -27.63
C ALA A 239 -3.27 4.87 -28.85
N SER A 240 -2.69 4.09 -29.77
CA SER A 240 -2.08 4.61 -31.01
C SER A 240 -3.13 5.28 -31.91
N GLU A 241 -4.29 4.67 -32.11
CA GLU A 241 -5.38 5.23 -32.92
C GLU A 241 -5.94 6.51 -32.29
N ALA A 242 -6.05 6.56 -30.96
CA ALA A 242 -6.45 7.77 -30.24
C ALA A 242 -5.45 8.93 -30.49
N LEU A 243 -4.14 8.63 -30.51
CA LEU A 243 -3.10 9.60 -30.83
C LEU A 243 -3.14 10.04 -32.29
N VAL A 244 -3.43 9.13 -33.23
CA VAL A 244 -3.67 9.50 -34.64
C VAL A 244 -4.83 10.50 -34.73
N ARG A 245 -5.95 10.22 -34.05
CA ARG A 245 -7.12 11.11 -34.00
C ARG A 245 -6.78 12.49 -33.42
N ILE A 246 -6.02 12.55 -32.33
CA ILE A 246 -5.53 13.82 -31.74
C ILE A 246 -4.64 14.57 -32.74
N GLY A 247 -3.74 13.83 -33.41
CA GLY A 247 -2.82 14.36 -34.41
C GLY A 247 -3.53 15.00 -35.61
N LYS A 248 -4.65 14.42 -36.07
CA LYS A 248 -5.48 14.94 -37.17
C LYS A 248 -6.16 16.29 -36.86
N GLN A 249 -6.20 16.73 -35.60
CA GLN A 249 -6.89 17.97 -35.22
C GLN A 249 -6.14 19.24 -35.62
N SER A 250 -4.81 19.19 -35.71
CA SER A 250 -4.00 20.33 -36.14
C SER A 250 -2.60 19.87 -36.55
N SER A 251 -1.94 20.64 -37.43
CA SER A 251 -0.54 20.40 -37.78
C SER A 251 0.40 20.41 -36.56
N LEU A 252 0.07 21.20 -35.54
CA LEU A 252 0.80 21.21 -34.27
C LEU A 252 0.64 19.89 -33.52
N ASN A 253 -0.59 19.36 -33.41
CA ASN A 253 -0.82 18.07 -32.76
C ASN A 253 -0.19 16.93 -33.54
N ALA A 254 -0.23 16.94 -34.87
CA ALA A 254 0.49 15.98 -35.71
C ALA A 254 2.00 15.95 -35.37
N ARG A 255 2.63 17.12 -35.21
CA ARG A 255 4.03 17.21 -34.79
C ARG A 255 4.26 16.74 -33.35
N ARG A 256 3.30 16.94 -32.44
CA ARG A 256 3.40 16.48 -31.05
C ARG A 256 3.35 14.96 -30.96
N VAL A 257 2.37 14.31 -31.60
CA VAL A 257 2.22 12.86 -31.54
C VAL A 257 3.35 12.12 -32.26
N ALA A 258 3.97 12.74 -33.27
CA ALA A 258 5.14 12.19 -33.97
C ALA A 258 6.34 11.92 -33.06
N LYS A 259 6.46 12.60 -31.91
CA LYS A 259 7.53 12.32 -30.92
C LYS A 259 7.42 10.92 -30.33
N PHE A 260 6.23 10.35 -30.31
CA PHE A 260 5.94 9.00 -29.81
C PHE A 260 5.92 7.95 -30.94
N GLY A 261 6.44 8.29 -32.13
CA GLY A 261 6.45 7.39 -33.29
C GLY A 261 5.13 7.30 -34.05
N ILE A 262 4.11 8.08 -33.68
CA ILE A 262 2.80 8.09 -34.34
C ILE A 262 2.87 8.91 -35.63
N LYS A 263 2.57 8.26 -36.77
CA LYS A 263 2.48 8.92 -38.07
C LYS A 263 1.03 9.29 -38.36
N VAL A 264 0.79 10.56 -38.66
CA VAL A 264 -0.51 11.06 -39.10
C VAL A 264 -0.40 11.31 -40.59
N GLU A 265 -1.10 10.51 -41.39
CA GLU A 265 -1.24 10.81 -42.81
C GLU A 265 -2.08 12.09 -42.95
N SER A 266 -1.51 13.10 -43.59
CA SER A 266 -2.27 14.27 -44.01
C SER A 266 -3.09 13.85 -45.22
N ASP A 267 -4.42 13.91 -45.12
CA ASP A 267 -5.26 13.90 -46.31
C ASP A 267 -4.87 15.14 -47.13
N ALA A 268 -4.13 14.91 -48.22
CA ALA A 268 -3.74 15.92 -49.19
C ALA A 268 -4.86 16.13 -50.21
#